data_AF-A0A7R7EJJ4-F1
#
_entry.id   AF-A0A7R7EJJ4-F1
#
_cell.length_a   1.000
_cell.length_b   1.000
_cell.length_c   1.000
_cell.angle_alpha   90.00
_cell.angle_beta   90.00
_cell.angle_gamma   90.00
#
_symmetry.space_group_name_H-M   'P 1'
#
loop_
_entity.id
_entity.type
_entity.pdbx_description
1 polymer ?
#
loop_
_entity_poly.entity_id
_entity_poly.type
_entity_poly.pdbx_seq_one_letter_code
_entity_poly.pdbx_strand_id
1 'polypeptide(L)'
;MKNKIELFENFSSNLEATIYEGIVKLGYLKGEPTNIFYTKDLFEHLLELGDLNKDEFVNTLKELIDYMESKYGRIKIGVEKERYKVTVPSCGVDYIQKNNQGNMFLKDLIEEMKKSDSNLEGIHSIFLKYSNMINDEVILEEANNDEFDYIMYFKYKKVDPFIYCFTINEISRYYHRLTEYDYNQLINHDN
;
A
#
# COMPACT_ATOMS: atom_id res chain seq x y z
N MET A 1 9.50 1.63 -21.50
CA MET A 1 9.97 0.58 -20.58
C MET A 1 10.70 1.26 -19.46
N LYS A 2 10.21 1.10 -18.22
CA LYS A 2 10.92 1.60 -17.04
C LYS A 2 12.24 0.85 -16.88
N ASN A 3 13.20 1.45 -16.19
CA ASN A 3 14.41 0.73 -15.81
C ASN A 3 14.03 -0.38 -14.80
N LYS A 4 14.61 -1.58 -14.90
CA LYS A 4 14.37 -2.68 -13.93
C LYS A 4 14.57 -2.26 -12.47
N ILE A 5 15.56 -1.42 -12.20
CA ILE A 5 15.80 -0.89 -10.84
C ILE A 5 14.60 -0.09 -10.35
N GLU A 6 14.02 0.76 -11.20
CA GLU A 6 12.83 1.56 -10.88
C GLU A 6 11.60 0.66 -10.63
N LEU A 7 11.44 -0.42 -11.41
CA LEU A 7 10.38 -1.41 -11.17
C LEU A 7 10.53 -2.09 -9.80
N PHE A 8 11.75 -2.51 -9.46
CA PHE A 8 12.03 -3.13 -8.17
C PHE A 8 11.86 -2.14 -7.02
N GLU A 9 12.24 -0.88 -7.20
CA GLU A 9 12.00 0.19 -6.22
C GLU A 9 10.51 0.44 -6.00
N ASN A 10 9.71 0.50 -7.06
CA ASN A 10 8.26 0.67 -6.99
C ASN A 10 7.60 -0.50 -6.24
N PHE A 11 7.93 -1.75 -6.60
CA PHE A 11 7.42 -2.93 -5.92
C PHE A 11 7.85 -2.97 -4.45
N SER A 12 9.14 -2.72 -4.17
CA SER A 12 9.71 -2.68 -2.83
C SER A 12 9.02 -1.65 -1.94
N SER A 13 8.79 -0.44 -2.46
CA SER A 13 8.14 0.64 -1.73
C SER A 13 6.67 0.32 -1.44
N ASN A 14 5.97 -0.30 -2.39
CA ASN A 14 4.61 -0.77 -2.19
C ASN A 14 4.53 -1.86 -1.12
N LEU A 15 5.44 -2.85 -1.15
CA LEU A 15 5.49 -3.93 -0.16
C LEU A 15 5.77 -3.38 1.24
N GLU A 16 6.74 -2.47 1.37
CA GLU A 16 7.06 -1.80 2.62
C GLU A 16 5.86 -1.03 3.18
N ALA A 17 5.19 -0.23 2.35
CA ALA A 17 4.02 0.53 2.74
C ALA A 17 2.86 -0.38 3.18
N THR A 18 2.65 -1.51 2.50
CA THR A 18 1.59 -2.48 2.83
C THR A 18 1.87 -3.19 4.16
N ILE A 19 3.11 -3.61 4.39
CA ILE A 19 3.51 -4.23 5.66
C ILE A 19 3.42 -3.23 6.81
N TYR A 20 3.90 -1.99 6.61
CA TYR A 20 3.83 -0.96 7.63
C TYR A 20 2.39 -0.63 8.01
N GLU A 21 1.49 -0.52 7.04
CA GLU A 21 0.06 -0.36 7.31
C GLU A 21 -0.50 -1.50 8.16
N GLY A 22 -0.15 -2.76 7.83
CA GLY A 22 -0.52 -3.92 8.63
C GLY A 22 -0.03 -3.83 10.07
N ILE A 23 1.21 -3.37 10.27
CA ILE A 23 1.80 -3.15 11.60
C ILE A 23 1.04 -2.07 12.38
N VAL A 24 0.66 -0.95 11.74
CA VAL A 24 -0.09 0.12 12.42
C VAL A 24 -1.51 -0.35 12.79
N LYS A 25 -2.15 -1.15 11.93
CA LYS A 25 -3.51 -1.69 12.16
C LYS A 25 -3.54 -2.77 13.25
N LEU A 26 -2.64 -3.74 13.16
CA LEU A 26 -2.69 -4.99 13.93
C LEU A 26 -1.65 -5.08 15.05
N GLY A 27 -0.66 -4.18 15.05
CA GLY A 27 0.49 -4.22 15.94
C GLY A 27 1.69 -4.95 15.31
N TYR A 28 2.87 -4.65 15.84
CA TYR A 28 4.13 -5.27 15.44
C TYR A 28 4.39 -6.55 16.24
N LEU A 29 4.56 -7.67 15.54
CA LEU A 29 4.92 -8.96 16.12
C LEU A 29 6.40 -9.26 15.88
N LYS A 30 7.22 -9.02 16.90
CA LYS A 30 8.67 -9.22 16.82
C LYS A 30 9.01 -10.69 16.56
N GLY A 31 9.89 -10.93 15.58
CA GLY A 31 10.41 -12.27 15.27
C GLY A 31 9.54 -13.09 14.31
N GLU A 32 8.37 -12.58 13.91
CA GLU A 32 7.46 -13.25 12.99
C GLU A 32 7.64 -12.75 11.53
N PRO A 33 7.55 -13.64 10.52
CA PRO A 33 7.48 -13.22 9.13
C PRO A 33 6.08 -12.70 8.78
N THR A 34 6.00 -11.88 7.74
CA THR A 34 4.72 -11.37 7.22
C THR A 34 4.48 -11.88 5.80
N ASN A 35 3.24 -12.25 5.50
CA ASN A 35 2.79 -12.63 4.17
C ASN A 35 1.88 -11.55 3.59
N ILE A 36 2.22 -11.03 2.42
CA ILE A 36 1.36 -10.15 1.62
C ILE A 36 0.86 -10.90 0.40
N PHE A 37 -0.42 -10.73 0.08
CA PHE A 37 -1.07 -11.38 -1.07
C PHE A 37 -1.45 -10.33 -2.09
N TYR A 38 -0.80 -10.37 -3.24
CA TYR A 38 -1.09 -9.52 -4.39
C TYR A 38 -2.06 -10.21 -5.34
N THR A 39 -3.00 -9.45 -5.91
CA THR A 39 -3.72 -9.91 -7.11
C THR A 39 -2.70 -10.15 -8.22
N LYS A 40 -3.03 -11.06 -9.14
CA LYS A 40 -2.17 -11.36 -10.29
C LYS A 40 -1.86 -10.08 -11.07
N ASP A 41 -2.90 -9.32 -11.39
CA ASP A 41 -2.82 -8.14 -12.24
C ASP A 41 -1.98 -7.03 -11.62
N LEU A 42 -2.14 -6.74 -10.31
CA LEU A 42 -1.32 -5.74 -9.62
C LEU A 42 0.15 -6.16 -9.57
N PHE A 43 0.42 -7.44 -9.26
CA PHE A 43 1.79 -7.94 -9.17
C PHE A 43 2.51 -7.84 -10.52
N GLU A 44 1.83 -8.23 -11.60
CA GLU A 44 2.36 -8.16 -12.96
C GLU A 44 2.47 -6.71 -13.44
N HIS A 45 1.56 -5.82 -13.04
CA HIS A 45 1.63 -4.38 -13.34
C HIS A 45 2.83 -3.70 -12.67
N LEU A 46 3.05 -3.94 -11.36
CA LEU A 46 4.14 -3.31 -10.60
C LEU A 46 5.53 -3.68 -11.14
N LEU A 47 5.66 -4.84 -11.77
CA LEU A 47 6.92 -5.40 -12.27
C LEU A 47 6.99 -5.46 -13.81
N GLU A 48 6.00 -4.94 -14.53
CA GLU A 48 5.87 -4.99 -16.00
C GLU A 48 6.09 -6.40 -16.58
N LEU A 49 5.44 -7.42 -16.00
CA LEU A 49 5.69 -8.84 -16.32
C LEU A 49 4.86 -9.40 -17.49
N GLY A 50 3.83 -8.67 -17.97
CA GLY A 50 2.78 -9.20 -18.84
C GLY A 50 3.25 -9.79 -20.19
N ASP A 51 4.36 -9.28 -20.74
CA ASP A 51 4.88 -9.70 -22.05
C ASP A 51 6.10 -10.64 -21.95
N LEU A 52 6.51 -11.03 -20.74
CA LEU A 52 7.71 -11.84 -20.54
C LEU A 52 7.46 -13.30 -20.87
N ASN A 53 8.44 -13.94 -21.50
CA ASN A 53 8.46 -15.39 -21.58
C ASN A 53 8.78 -16.02 -20.21
N LYS A 54 8.61 -17.34 -20.09
CA LYS A 54 8.78 -18.05 -18.81
C LYS A 54 10.17 -17.87 -18.18
N ASP A 55 11.23 -17.90 -18.98
CA ASP A 55 12.60 -17.79 -18.48
C ASP A 55 12.92 -16.35 -18.04
N GLU A 56 12.45 -15.36 -18.81
CA GLU A 56 12.54 -13.95 -18.46
C GLU A 56 11.77 -13.64 -17.17
N PHE A 57 10.55 -14.18 -17.03
CA PHE A 57 9.73 -14.04 -15.84
C PHE A 57 10.46 -14.58 -14.60
N VAL A 58 10.96 -15.82 -14.67
CA VAL A 58 11.69 -16.43 -13.56
C VAL A 58 12.97 -15.68 -13.23
N ASN A 59 13.70 -15.19 -14.25
CA ASN A 59 14.92 -14.42 -14.03
C ASN A 59 14.63 -13.07 -13.37
N THR A 60 13.58 -12.35 -13.81
CA THR A 60 13.15 -11.09 -13.19
C THR A 60 12.77 -11.28 -11.71
N LEU A 61 12.09 -12.38 -11.37
CA LEU A 61 11.79 -12.68 -9.96
C LEU A 61 13.04 -12.96 -9.12
N LYS A 62 14.04 -13.64 -9.68
CA LYS A 62 15.33 -13.86 -8.99
C LYS A 62 16.07 -12.55 -8.75
N GLU A 63 16.15 -11.71 -9.79
CA GLU A 63 16.77 -10.38 -9.70
C GLU A 63 16.07 -9.50 -8.66
N LEU A 64 14.74 -9.54 -8.58
CA LEU A 64 13.96 -8.85 -7.54
C LEU A 64 14.31 -9.35 -6.13
N ILE A 65 14.37 -10.67 -5.93
CA ILE A 65 14.73 -11.26 -4.63
C ILE A 65 16.13 -10.80 -4.21
N ASP A 66 17.10 -10.86 -5.12
CA ASP A 66 18.49 -10.47 -4.85
C ASP A 66 18.59 -8.94 -4.59
N TYR A 67 17.83 -8.13 -5.32
CA TYR A 67 17.74 -6.67 -5.09
C TYR A 67 17.23 -6.35 -3.67
N MET A 68 16.20 -7.05 -3.22
CA MET A 68 15.54 -6.81 -1.93
C MET A 68 16.32 -7.36 -0.73
N GLU A 69 17.20 -8.35 -0.93
CA GLU A 69 17.86 -9.09 0.14
C GLU A 69 18.67 -8.20 1.09
N SER A 70 19.32 -7.16 0.57
CA SER A 70 20.11 -6.23 1.38
C SER A 70 19.31 -5.43 2.41
N LYS A 71 18.02 -5.16 2.13
CA LYS A 71 17.13 -4.35 3.00
C LYS A 71 16.20 -5.23 3.83
N TYR A 72 15.56 -6.20 3.20
CA TYR A 72 14.46 -6.96 3.82
C TYR A 72 14.83 -8.40 4.15
N GLY A 73 16.09 -8.80 3.91
CA GLY A 73 16.47 -10.21 3.89
C GLY A 73 15.88 -10.95 2.69
N ARG A 74 16.20 -12.24 2.57
CA ARG A 74 15.78 -13.05 1.42
C ARG A 74 14.28 -13.36 1.46
N ILE A 75 13.49 -12.58 0.71
CA ILE A 75 12.05 -12.79 0.57
C ILE A 75 11.74 -14.09 -0.20
N LYS A 76 10.50 -14.59 -0.05
CA LYS A 76 9.98 -15.71 -0.84
C LYS A 76 8.76 -15.26 -1.64
N ILE A 77 8.71 -15.66 -2.90
CA ILE A 77 7.58 -15.39 -3.79
C ILE A 77 7.01 -16.74 -4.24
N GLY A 78 5.69 -16.91 -4.09
CA GLY A 78 4.96 -18.08 -4.54
C GLY A 78 3.55 -17.72 -4.99
N VAL A 79 2.75 -18.73 -5.32
CA VAL A 79 1.33 -18.56 -5.67
C VAL A 79 0.48 -19.36 -4.71
N GLU A 80 -0.55 -18.73 -4.15
CA GLU A 80 -1.52 -19.36 -3.26
C GLU A 80 -2.92 -18.81 -3.60
N LYS A 81 -3.88 -19.69 -3.90
CA LYS A 81 -5.27 -19.33 -4.27
C LYS A 81 -5.33 -18.22 -5.33
N GLU A 82 -4.60 -18.41 -6.44
CA GLU A 82 -4.54 -17.48 -7.59
C GLU A 82 -3.93 -16.09 -7.28
N ARG A 83 -3.32 -15.91 -6.10
CA ARG A 83 -2.62 -14.69 -5.70
C ARG A 83 -1.14 -14.93 -5.57
N TYR A 84 -0.33 -13.91 -5.86
CA TYR A 84 1.09 -13.94 -5.56
C TYR A 84 1.29 -13.68 -4.06
N LYS A 85 1.88 -14.66 -3.38
CA LYS A 85 2.23 -14.58 -1.97
C LYS A 85 3.69 -14.18 -1.84
N VAL A 86 3.91 -13.05 -1.18
CA VAL A 86 5.25 -12.52 -0.86
C VAL A 86 5.46 -12.67 0.64
N THR A 87 6.39 -13.54 1.04
CA THR A 87 6.78 -13.71 2.44
C THR A 87 8.03 -12.90 2.71
N VAL A 88 7.93 -11.93 3.61
CA VAL A 88 9.06 -11.15 4.13
C VAL A 88 9.52 -11.78 5.45
N PRO A 89 10.81 -12.15 5.59
CA PRO A 89 11.31 -12.73 6.83
C PRO A 89 11.28 -11.68 7.97
N SER A 90 11.34 -12.14 9.22
CA SER A 90 11.25 -11.27 10.39
C SER A 90 12.29 -10.15 10.42
N CYS A 91 13.52 -10.38 9.94
CA CYS A 91 14.51 -9.32 9.83
C CYS A 91 14.09 -8.17 8.90
N GLY A 92 13.35 -8.46 7.83
CA GLY A 92 12.79 -7.45 6.94
C GLY A 92 11.61 -6.73 7.55
N VAL A 93 10.75 -7.43 8.29
CA VAL A 93 9.66 -6.81 9.04
C VAL A 93 10.20 -5.86 10.12
N ASP A 94 11.25 -6.26 10.83
CA ASP A 94 11.96 -5.45 11.82
C ASP A 94 12.57 -4.19 11.19
N TYR A 95 13.19 -4.34 10.01
CA TYR A 95 13.70 -3.21 9.23
C TYR A 95 12.59 -2.22 8.87
N ILE A 96 11.47 -2.70 8.31
CA ILE A 96 10.33 -1.87 7.91
C ILE A 96 9.76 -1.12 9.12
N GLN A 97 9.54 -1.83 10.24
CA GLN A 97 9.04 -1.23 11.47
C GLN A 97 9.95 -0.11 11.97
N LYS A 98 11.27 -0.33 11.98
CA LYS A 98 12.26 0.64 12.46
C LYS A 98 12.36 1.86 11.55
N ASN A 99 12.40 1.66 10.23
CA ASN A 99 12.57 2.76 9.27
C ASN A 99 11.31 3.62 9.15
N ASN A 100 10.13 3.07 9.39
CA ASN A 100 8.87 3.79 9.27
C ASN A 100 8.36 4.38 10.59
N GLN A 101 9.10 4.30 11.71
CA GLN A 101 8.62 4.82 13.01
C GLN A 101 8.24 6.30 12.96
N GLY A 102 8.94 7.10 12.14
CA GLY A 102 8.66 8.52 11.93
C GLY A 102 7.54 8.83 10.94
N ASN A 103 7.03 7.83 10.20
CA ASN A 103 5.86 8.01 9.35
C ASN A 103 4.60 8.04 10.23
N MET A 104 4.23 9.24 10.63
CA MET A 104 3.14 9.48 11.57
C MET A 104 1.78 9.66 10.90
N PHE A 105 1.72 9.97 9.60
CA PHE A 105 0.45 10.20 8.89
C PHE A 105 -0.51 9.03 9.06
N LEU A 106 -0.06 7.82 8.72
CA LEU A 106 -0.91 6.63 8.77
C LEU A 106 -1.33 6.25 10.21
N LYS A 107 -0.47 6.53 11.20
CA LYS A 107 -0.79 6.32 12.61
C LYS A 107 -1.87 7.28 13.07
N ASP A 108 -1.69 8.58 12.82
CA ASP A 108 -2.67 9.61 13.19
C ASP A 108 -4.02 9.37 12.49
N LEU A 109 -4.00 8.94 11.22
CA LEU A 109 -5.21 8.61 10.47
C LEU A 109 -5.95 7.41 11.10
N ILE A 110 -5.24 6.34 11.42
CA ILE A 110 -5.84 5.15 12.05
C ILE A 110 -6.32 5.46 13.47
N GLU A 111 -5.61 6.30 14.23
CA GLU A 111 -6.04 6.75 15.55
C GLU A 111 -7.30 7.62 15.49
N GLU A 112 -7.38 8.54 14.52
CA GLU A 112 -8.58 9.32 14.25
C GLU A 112 -9.76 8.40 13.95
N MET A 113 -9.59 7.47 13.01
CA MET A 113 -10.62 6.49 12.61
C MET A 113 -11.15 5.64 13.76
N LYS A 114 -10.34 5.39 14.81
CA LYS A 114 -10.72 4.60 16.00
C LYS A 114 -11.57 5.39 17.00
N LYS A 115 -11.63 6.72 16.93
CA LYS A 115 -12.42 7.53 17.85
C LYS A 115 -13.92 7.28 17.63
N SER A 116 -14.69 7.20 18.70
CA SER A 116 -16.14 6.97 18.59
C SER A 116 -16.86 8.07 17.80
N ASP A 117 -16.37 9.30 17.90
CA ASP A 117 -16.92 10.51 17.27
C ASP A 117 -16.22 10.91 15.97
N SER A 118 -15.27 10.11 15.45
CA SER A 118 -14.60 10.45 14.20
C SER A 118 -15.58 10.51 13.03
N ASN A 119 -15.31 11.45 12.14
CA ASN A 119 -16.14 11.77 10.99
C ASN A 119 -15.24 12.24 9.84
N LEU A 120 -15.85 12.61 8.71
CA LEU A 120 -15.12 13.08 7.54
C LEU A 120 -14.23 14.30 7.85
N GLU A 121 -14.71 15.26 8.64
CA GLU A 121 -13.95 16.47 8.97
C GLU A 121 -12.69 16.16 9.78
N GLY A 122 -12.80 15.25 10.76
CA GLY A 122 -11.66 14.78 11.56
C GLY A 122 -10.61 14.08 10.69
N ILE A 123 -11.05 13.18 9.82
CA ILE A 123 -10.17 12.47 8.86
C ILE A 123 -9.51 13.45 7.90
N HIS A 124 -10.28 14.36 7.29
CA HIS A 124 -9.77 15.37 6.37
C HIS A 124 -8.75 16.30 7.06
N SER A 125 -8.97 16.65 8.33
CA SER A 125 -8.03 17.45 9.12
C SER A 125 -6.67 16.76 9.29
N ILE A 126 -6.62 15.42 9.38
CA ILE A 126 -5.35 14.68 9.39
C ILE A 126 -4.64 14.83 8.04
N PHE A 127 -5.34 14.68 6.91
CA PHE A 127 -4.72 14.89 5.60
C PHE A 127 -4.17 16.31 5.43
N LEU A 128 -4.96 17.33 5.80
CA LEU A 128 -4.53 18.73 5.74
C LEU A 128 -3.33 19.03 6.64
N LYS A 129 -3.28 18.45 7.84
CA LYS A 129 -2.13 18.58 8.76
C LYS A 129 -0.84 18.18 8.05
N TYR A 130 -0.82 17.01 7.40
CA TYR A 130 0.40 16.50 6.76
C TYR A 130 0.69 17.14 5.41
N SER A 131 -0.33 17.46 4.60
CA SER A 131 -0.13 18.14 3.32
C SER A 131 0.51 19.53 3.51
N ASN A 132 0.05 20.28 4.53
CA ASN A 132 0.56 21.61 4.85
C ASN A 132 2.04 21.61 5.28
N MET A 133 2.51 20.53 5.92
CA MET A 133 3.91 20.42 6.35
C MET A 133 4.91 20.33 5.19
N ILE A 134 4.48 19.83 4.03
CA ILE A 134 5.37 19.54 2.89
C ILE A 134 4.92 20.17 1.57
N ASN A 135 3.99 21.12 1.64
CA ASN A 135 3.40 21.82 0.50
C ASN A 135 2.86 20.82 -0.54
N ASP A 136 1.97 19.94 -0.08
CA ASP A 136 1.12 19.06 -0.89
C ASP A 136 -0.34 19.56 -0.83
N GLU A 137 -1.18 19.09 -1.76
CA GLU A 137 -2.60 19.41 -1.84
C GLU A 137 -3.42 18.14 -1.60
N VAL A 138 -4.51 18.27 -0.83
CA VAL A 138 -5.44 17.16 -0.57
C VAL A 138 -6.59 17.26 -1.56
N ILE A 139 -6.87 16.15 -2.25
CA ILE A 139 -8.09 15.99 -3.03
C ILE A 139 -9.08 15.19 -2.20
N LEU A 140 -10.33 15.66 -2.14
CA LEU A 140 -11.45 15.02 -1.49
C LEU A 140 -12.65 15.07 -2.45
N GLU A 141 -13.20 13.91 -2.77
CA GLU A 141 -14.34 13.73 -3.67
C GLU A 141 -15.36 12.78 -3.05
N GLU A 142 -16.64 12.94 -3.40
CA GLU A 142 -17.66 11.92 -3.15
C GLU A 142 -17.41 10.76 -4.12
N ALA A 143 -17.51 9.53 -3.62
CA ALA A 143 -17.34 8.36 -4.46
C ALA A 143 -18.55 8.18 -5.38
N ASN A 144 -18.29 7.81 -6.64
CA ASN A 144 -19.33 7.56 -7.64
C ASN A 144 -19.68 6.05 -7.73
N ASN A 145 -19.70 5.33 -6.61
CA ASN A 145 -20.10 3.92 -6.53
C ASN A 145 -20.84 3.62 -5.22
N ASP A 146 -21.41 2.43 -5.11
CA ASP A 146 -22.18 1.99 -3.93
C ASP A 146 -21.28 1.42 -2.80
N GLU A 147 -19.96 1.29 -3.02
CA GLU A 147 -19.04 0.65 -2.07
C GLU A 147 -18.42 1.66 -1.08
N PHE A 148 -18.14 2.87 -1.54
CA PHE A 148 -17.46 3.90 -0.78
C PHE A 148 -18.28 5.18 -0.73
N ASP A 149 -18.08 5.99 0.31
CA ASP A 149 -18.72 7.30 0.47
C ASP A 149 -17.80 8.42 -0.04
N TYR A 150 -16.49 8.33 0.24
CA TYR A 150 -15.51 9.38 -0.06
C TYR A 150 -14.18 8.84 -0.57
N ILE A 151 -13.57 9.57 -1.50
CA ILE A 151 -12.22 9.32 -2.00
C ILE A 151 -11.31 10.47 -1.55
N MET A 152 -10.14 10.14 -1.00
CA MET A 152 -9.16 11.14 -0.57
C MET A 152 -7.73 10.72 -0.90
N TYR A 153 -6.92 11.66 -1.39
CA TYR A 153 -5.52 11.41 -1.71
C TYR A 153 -4.68 12.69 -1.75
N PHE A 154 -3.36 12.54 -1.71
CA PHE A 154 -2.41 13.65 -1.87
C PHE A 154 -2.07 13.84 -3.35
N LYS A 155 -2.36 15.02 -3.89
CA LYS A 155 -2.22 15.36 -5.32
C LYS A 155 -0.80 15.13 -5.84
N TYR A 156 0.21 15.54 -5.07
CA TYR A 156 1.61 15.41 -5.45
C TYR A 156 2.29 14.19 -4.83
N LYS A 157 1.55 13.34 -4.11
CA LYS A 157 2.01 12.06 -3.54
C LYS A 157 3.24 12.19 -2.63
N LYS A 158 3.45 13.36 -2.03
CA LYS A 158 4.63 13.63 -1.19
C LYS A 158 4.47 13.08 0.23
N VAL A 159 3.24 13.01 0.74
CA VAL A 159 2.95 12.43 2.07
C VAL A 159 2.81 10.91 1.93
N ASP A 160 1.90 10.48 1.06
CA ASP A 160 1.56 9.08 0.84
C ASP A 160 1.04 8.92 -0.60
N PRO A 161 1.50 7.89 -1.36
CA PRO A 161 1.18 7.78 -2.78
C PRO A 161 -0.14 7.03 -3.09
N PHE A 162 -0.87 6.60 -2.05
CA PHE A 162 -2.07 5.76 -2.20
C PHE A 162 -3.36 6.59 -2.23
N ILE A 163 -4.41 5.98 -2.80
CA ILE A 163 -5.76 6.51 -2.83
C ILE A 163 -6.55 5.87 -1.69
N TYR A 164 -7.20 6.67 -0.88
CA TYR A 164 -8.00 6.21 0.25
C TYR A 164 -9.48 6.27 -0.12
N CYS A 165 -10.13 5.12 -0.11
CA CYS A 165 -11.57 4.97 -0.34
C CYS A 165 -12.23 4.70 1.01
N PHE A 166 -13.02 5.65 1.52
CA PHE A 166 -13.60 5.62 2.85
C PHE A 166 -15.08 5.26 2.78
N THR A 167 -15.51 4.43 3.73
CA THR A 167 -16.91 4.24 4.08
C THR A 167 -17.09 4.76 5.51
N ILE A 168 -17.94 5.76 5.71
CA ILE A 168 -18.16 6.46 6.98
C ILE A 168 -19.67 6.66 7.14
N ASN A 169 -20.30 5.77 7.90
CA ASN A 169 -21.70 5.91 8.29
C ASN A 169 -21.88 5.58 9.78
N GLU A 170 -23.12 5.64 10.27
CA GLU A 170 -23.44 5.40 11.69
C GLU A 170 -23.09 3.98 12.16
N ILE A 171 -22.96 3.01 11.24
CA ILE A 171 -22.81 1.58 11.53
C ILE A 171 -21.37 1.11 11.27
N SER A 172 -20.74 1.63 10.21
CA SER A 172 -19.48 1.15 9.67
C SER A 172 -18.53 2.31 9.40
N ARG A 173 -17.28 2.14 9.81
CA ARG A 173 -16.20 3.04 9.46
C ARG A 173 -14.95 2.26 9.08
N TYR A 174 -14.59 2.29 7.81
CA TYR A 174 -13.38 1.63 7.31
C TYR A 174 -12.85 2.36 6.08
N TYR A 175 -11.66 1.98 5.66
CA TYR A 175 -11.08 2.47 4.43
C TYR A 175 -10.30 1.38 3.71
N HIS A 176 -10.29 1.49 2.39
CA HIS A 176 -9.35 0.79 1.52
C HIS A 176 -8.26 1.77 1.10
N ARG A 177 -7.00 1.34 1.18
CA ARG A 177 -5.84 2.10 0.73
C ARG A 177 -5.28 1.41 -0.50
N LEU A 178 -5.57 1.99 -1.66
CA LEU A 178 -5.37 1.37 -2.95
C LEU A 178 -4.21 2.03 -3.70
N THR A 179 -3.51 1.24 -4.51
CA THR A 179 -2.67 1.82 -5.54
C THR A 179 -3.54 2.53 -6.57
N GLU A 180 -2.97 3.46 -7.33
CA GLU A 180 -3.67 4.08 -8.46
C GLU A 180 -4.14 3.02 -9.49
N TYR A 181 -3.35 1.97 -9.68
CA TYR A 181 -3.72 0.84 -10.52
C TYR A 181 -4.98 0.13 -9.99
N ASP A 182 -4.97 -0.29 -8.72
CA ASP A 182 -6.12 -0.99 -8.13
C ASP A 182 -7.38 -0.13 -8.13
N TYR A 183 -7.24 1.17 -7.82
CA TYR A 183 -8.36 2.11 -7.85
C TYR A 183 -8.95 2.24 -9.26
N ASN A 184 -8.10 2.38 -10.29
CA ASN A 184 -8.54 2.45 -11.68
C ASN A 184 -9.22 1.15 -12.12
N GLN A 185 -8.74 -0.02 -11.68
CA GLN A 185 -9.39 -1.30 -11.97
C GLN A 185 -10.78 -1.36 -11.32
N LEU A 186 -10.89 -0.95 -10.06
CA LEU A 186 -12.16 -0.92 -9.32
C LEU A 186 -13.21 -0.06 -10.06
N ILE A 187 -12.91 1.20 -10.35
CA ILE A 187 -13.88 2.12 -10.98
C ILE A 187 -14.21 1.79 -12.44
N ASN A 188 -13.32 1.09 -13.15
CA ASN A 188 -13.57 0.66 -14.52
C ASN A 188 -14.37 -0.64 -14.61
N HIS A 189 -14.51 -1.39 -13.52
CA HIS A 189 -15.40 -2.55 -13.45
C HIS A 189 -16.87 -2.15 -13.17
N ASP A 190 -17.11 -0.94 -12.67
CA ASP A 190 -18.43 -0.41 -12.34
C ASP A 190 -19.10 0.41 -13.49
N ASN A 191 -18.43 0.55 -14.63
CA ASN A 191 -18.93 1.21 -15.85
C ASN A 191 -19.15 0.22 -17.00
#